data_AF-A0A820C4U5-F1
#
_entry.id   AF-A0A820C4U5-F1
#
_cell.length_a   1.000
_cell.length_b   1.000
_cell.length_c   1.000
_cell.angle_alpha   90.00
_cell.angle_beta   90.00
_cell.angle_gamma   90.00
#
_symmetry.space_group_name_H-M   'P 1'
#
loop_
_entity.id
_entity.type
_entity.pdbx_description
1 polymer ?
#
loop_
_entity_poly.entity_id
_entity_poly.type
_entity_poly.pdbx_seq_one_letter_code
_entity_poly.pdbx_strand_id
1 'polypeptide(L)' 'NERGNQLNQLDHPNGLSLDDEGNLYVANFLNHRIQKFEIIL' A
#
# COMPACT_ATOMS: atom_id res chain seq x y z
N ASN A 1 -12.09 -7.37 13.75
CA ASN A 1 -10.88 -6.73 13.18
C ASN A 1 -10.42 -7.57 12.02
N GLU A 2 -10.87 -7.23 10.82
CA GLU A 2 -10.53 -7.97 9.61
C GLU A 2 -9.08 -7.65 9.25
N ARG A 3 -8.21 -8.67 9.29
CA ARG A 3 -6.84 -8.59 8.75
C ARG A 3 -6.99 -8.41 7.25
N GLY A 4 -6.80 -7.18 6.80
CA GLY A 4 -7.34 -6.76 5.54
C GLY A 4 -6.61 -7.40 4.35
N ASN A 5 -7.25 -8.41 3.73
CA ASN A 5 -6.75 -9.12 2.55
C ASN A 5 -7.34 -8.60 1.23
N GLN A 6 -8.26 -7.62 1.28
CA GLN A 6 -8.88 -7.06 0.08
C GLN A 6 -8.01 -5.96 -0.54
N LEU A 7 -8.34 -5.56 -1.77
CA LEU A 7 -7.74 -4.38 -2.41
C LEU A 7 -7.98 -3.14 -1.52
N ASN A 8 -6.96 -2.29 -1.35
CA ASN A 8 -6.98 -1.08 -0.52
C ASN A 8 -7.02 -1.29 1.00
N GLN A 9 -6.78 -2.50 1.49
CA GLN A 9 -6.58 -2.76 2.91
C GLN A 9 -5.09 -2.99 3.23
N LEU A 10 -4.66 -2.57 4.43
CA LEU A 10 -3.28 -2.69 4.90
C LEU A 10 -3.23 -3.55 6.17
N ASP A 11 -2.16 -4.32 6.32
CA ASP A 11 -1.84 -5.10 7.52
C ASP A 11 -0.36 -4.94 7.85
N HIS A 12 -0.08 -4.16 8.90
CA HIS A 12 1.26 -3.76 9.34
C HIS A 12 2.16 -3.21 8.22
N PRO A 13 1.77 -2.14 7.52
CA PRO A 13 2.64 -1.52 6.52
C PRO A 13 3.91 -0.97 7.18
N ASN A 14 5.08 -1.21 6.57
CA ASN A 14 6.37 -0.84 7.16
C ASN A 14 7.29 -0.03 6.22
N GLY A 15 6.86 0.25 4.99
CA GLY A 15 7.63 1.01 4.02
C GLY A 15 6.73 1.77 3.05
N LEU A 16 7.18 2.97 2.66
CA LEU A 16 6.47 3.91 1.79
C LEU A 16 7.47 4.54 0.80
N SER A 17 7.06 4.70 -0.46
CA SER A 17 7.83 5.42 -1.48
C SER A 17 6.89 6.06 -2.51
N LEU A 18 7.37 7.11 -3.18
CA LEU A 18 6.67 7.80 -4.25
C LEU A 18 7.46 7.61 -5.56
N ASP A 19 6.75 7.48 -6.69
CA ASP A 19 7.35 7.66 -8.01
C ASP A 19 7.23 9.12 -8.49
N ASP A 20 7.86 9.42 -9.62
CA ASP A 20 7.90 10.77 -10.21
C ASP A 20 6.51 11.27 -10.67
N GLU A 21 5.53 10.37 -10.81
CA GLU A 21 4.13 10.66 -11.13
C GLU A 21 3.29 10.89 -9.87
N GLY A 22 3.86 10.72 -8.67
CA GLY A 22 3.17 10.91 -7.40
C GLY A 22 2.37 9.69 -6.93
N ASN A 23 2.54 8.52 -7.55
CA ASN A 23 1.90 7.31 -7.06
C ASN A 23 2.57 6.82 -5.76
N LEU A 24 1.75 6.42 -4.79
CA LEU A 24 2.23 5.90 -3.51
C LEU A 24 2.36 4.37 -3.55
N TYR A 25 3.55 3.88 -3.23
CA TYR A 25 3.82 2.46 -3.06
C TYR A 25 3.97 2.14 -1.58
N VAL A 26 3.20 1.15 -1.11
CA VAL A 26 3.20 0.71 0.30
C VAL A 26 3.64 -0.74 0.39
N ALA A 27 4.68 -0.99 1.18
CA ALA A 27 5.07 -2.34 1.59
C ALA A 27 4.12 -2.84 2.67
N ASN A 28 3.16 -3.67 2.27
CA ASN A 28 2.12 -4.21 3.14
C ASN A 28 2.59 -5.56 3.73
N PHE A 29 3.39 -5.46 4.80
CA PHE A 29 4.27 -6.52 5.29
C PHE A 29 3.55 -7.83 5.63
N LEU A 30 2.50 -7.79 6.45
CA LEU A 30 1.80 -9.02 6.84
C LEU A 30 0.87 -9.57 5.76
N ASN A 31 0.55 -8.77 4.74
CA ASN A 31 -0.14 -9.24 3.54
C ASN A 31 0.82 -9.71 2.44
N HIS A 32 2.14 -9.69 2.68
CA HIS A 32 3.17 -10.14 1.75
C HIS A 32 3.05 -9.53 0.34
N ARG A 33 2.69 -8.24 0.25
CA ARG A 33 2.48 -7.57 -1.04
C ARG A 33 2.96 -6.12 -1.04
N ILE A 34 3.21 -5.58 -2.23
CA ILE A 34 3.31 -4.14 -2.47
C ILE A 34 1.99 -3.66 -3.06
N GLN A 35 1.43 -2.57 -2.55
CA GLN A 35 0.25 -1.93 -3.13
C GLN A 35 0.60 -0.55 -3.68
N LYS A 36 0.16 -0.27 -4.91
CA LYS A 36 0.22 1.04 -5.55
C LYS A 36 -1.11 1.76 -5.35
N PHE A 37 -1.06 3.02 -4.94
CA PHE A 37 -2.20 3.93 -4.88
C PHE A 37 -1.93 5.09 -5.83
N GLU A 38 -2.82 5.26 -6.80
CA GLU A 38 -2.81 6.42 -7.68
C GLU A 38 -3.38 7.60 -6.91
N ILE A 39 -2.60 8.68 -6.78
CA ILE A 39 -3.05 9.93 -6.19
C ILE A 39 -3.34 10.87 -7.36
N ILE A 40 -4.61 10.95 -7.76
CA ILE A 40 -5.05 11.99 -8.68
C ILE A 40 -5.13 13.28 -7.86
N LEU A 41 -4.30 14.27 -8.19
CA LEU A 41 -4.39 15.63 -7.65
C LEU A 41 -5.62 16.36 -8.20
#